data_AF-A0A7J7Q8M6-F1
#
_entry.id   AF-A0A7J7Q8M6-F1
#
_cell.length_a   1.000
_cell.length_b   1.000
_cell.length_c   1.000
_cell.angle_alpha   90.00
_cell.angle_beta   90.00
_cell.angle_gamma   90.00
#
_symmetry.space_group_name_H-M   'P 1'
#
loop_
_entity.id
_entity.type
_entity.pdbx_description
1 polymer ?
#
loop_
_entity_poly.entity_id
_entity_poly.type
_entity_poly.pdbx_seq_one_letter_code
_entity_poly.pdbx_strand_id
1 'polypeptide(L)'
;MDTLRGIPEHIEAEFGDSIVARDEAVALLGEAPGLGPPDLCWLQKAPKARSLLGGTAEAQGYYHFVLGRDVSSTAAVAAYFALLNSKVEPCGVLQGLWSPEYTIQRGFYCCYDALSCMDLRCELCVPGGVLAGCVDAAGALHDATPLHFMQAQVCSFVRATLYDPELRANGGSVIAYDPCASPAAERALLGCVVALYSSGSLPGALQDIYAQQGCGVLPEHMDVALAALWQHFRRRQRWEAAASFFRQLAAVYPAATLLWGAAQRCRGLGGCCGSTGHLLAELLLLAGHRGREQLCPATLLGLATECLEAAVCRRQLSWRARHCRRRPAAGLPGCCWLNASSHSSSLQQRLWR
;
A
#
# COMPACT_ATOMS: atom_id res chain seq x y z
N MET A 1 4.02 6.37 30.72
CA MET A 1 2.54 6.25 30.72
C MET A 1 2.08 6.78 29.39
N ASP A 2 1.39 5.97 28.59
CA ASP A 2 0.84 6.42 27.31
C ASP A 2 -0.31 7.38 27.58
N THR A 3 -0.24 8.58 27.01
CA THR A 3 -1.28 9.61 27.20
C THR A 3 -2.43 9.46 26.20
N LEU A 4 -2.18 8.74 25.10
CA LEU A 4 -3.18 8.37 24.11
C LEU A 4 -3.52 6.88 24.22
N ARG A 5 -4.81 6.58 24.36
CA ARG A 5 -5.27 5.21 24.48
C ARG A 5 -4.95 4.38 23.23
N GLY A 6 -4.16 3.32 23.44
CA GLY A 6 -3.80 2.36 22.40
C GLY A 6 -3.01 2.99 21.26
N ILE A 7 -2.22 4.01 21.55
CA ILE A 7 -1.21 4.58 20.65
C ILE A 7 0.10 4.58 21.45
N PRO A 8 1.13 3.83 21.00
CA PRO A 8 2.44 3.90 21.60
C PRO A 8 3.07 5.25 21.24
N GLU A 9 3.58 5.96 22.25
CA GLU A 9 4.16 7.30 22.08
C GLU A 9 5.50 7.39 22.77
N HIS A 10 6.44 8.09 22.14
CA HIS A 10 7.65 8.55 22.79
C HIS A 10 7.45 9.95 23.36
N ILE A 11 8.15 10.21 24.45
CA ILE A 11 8.26 11.53 25.05
C ILE A 11 9.62 12.06 24.63
N GLU A 12 9.66 13.28 24.10
CA GLU A 12 10.92 13.89 23.70
C GLU A 12 11.79 14.23 24.92
N ALA A 13 13.10 14.06 24.76
CA ALA A 13 14.07 14.46 25.77
C ALA A 13 14.23 15.99 25.76
N GLU A 14 14.45 16.57 24.58
CA GLU A 14 14.38 18.00 24.35
C GLU A 14 13.24 18.32 23.38
N PHE A 15 12.58 19.46 23.62
CA PHE A 15 11.38 19.82 22.88
C PHE A 15 11.71 20.08 21.40
N GLY A 16 11.11 19.30 20.50
CA GLY A 16 11.28 19.42 19.05
C GLY A 16 12.36 18.51 18.44
N ASP A 17 13.05 17.69 19.24
CA ASP A 17 14.13 16.81 18.77
C ASP A 17 13.70 15.89 17.63
N SER A 18 12.47 15.36 17.66
CA SER A 18 11.99 14.44 16.62
C SER A 18 11.77 15.14 15.28
N ILE A 19 11.45 16.43 15.29
CA ILE A 19 11.32 17.24 14.07
C ILE A 19 12.71 17.55 13.50
N VAL A 20 13.67 17.89 14.36
CA VAL A 20 15.07 18.11 13.95
C VAL A 20 15.67 16.83 13.35
N ALA A 21 15.50 15.70 14.02
CA ALA A 21 15.95 14.40 13.50
C ALA A 21 15.26 14.05 12.16
N ARG A 22 14.02 14.51 11.95
CA ARG A 22 13.35 14.36 10.66
C ARG A 22 13.94 15.27 9.59
N ASP A 23 14.26 16.53 9.91
CA ASP A 23 14.94 17.44 8.99
C ASP A 23 16.28 16.84 8.51
N GLU A 24 17.06 16.28 9.42
CA GLU A 24 18.32 15.59 9.10
C GLU A 24 18.10 14.38 8.17
N ALA A 25 17.05 13.59 8.43
CA ALA A 25 16.70 12.45 7.57
C ALA A 25 16.27 12.88 6.16
N VAL A 26 15.55 14.00 6.05
CA VAL A 26 15.12 14.57 4.75
C VAL A 26 16.32 15.12 3.99
N ALA A 27 17.26 15.79 4.67
CA ALA A 27 18.50 16.26 4.06
C ALA A 27 19.32 15.10 3.48
N LEU A 28 19.47 14.00 4.22
CA LEU A 28 20.18 12.80 3.76
C LEU A 28 19.52 12.17 2.53
N LEU A 29 18.20 12.18 2.44
CA LEU A 29 17.46 11.67 1.28
C LEU A 29 17.62 12.53 0.02
N GLY A 30 18.01 13.79 0.19
CA GLY A 30 18.43 14.64 -0.93
C GLY A 30 19.74 14.16 -1.58
N GLU A 31 20.62 13.53 -0.81
CA GLU A 31 21.88 12.96 -1.30
C GLU A 31 21.72 11.52 -1.79
N ALA A 32 20.94 10.70 -1.07
CA ALA A 32 20.70 9.30 -1.35
C ALA A 32 19.19 9.01 -1.42
N PRO A 33 18.58 9.12 -2.62
CA PRO A 33 17.15 8.92 -2.79
C PRO A 33 16.67 7.54 -2.33
N GLY A 34 15.50 7.52 -1.69
CA GLY A 34 14.88 6.31 -1.15
C GLY A 34 13.40 6.53 -0.89
N LEU A 35 12.70 5.51 -0.36
CA LEU A 35 11.27 5.64 -0.01
C LEU A 35 10.99 6.68 1.09
N GLY A 36 12.05 7.15 1.76
CA GLY A 36 12.04 8.00 2.93
C GLY A 36 11.48 7.32 4.17
N PRO A 37 11.52 7.97 5.34
CA PRO A 37 11.15 7.38 6.64
C PRO A 37 9.65 7.08 6.75
N PRO A 38 9.21 6.34 7.79
CA PRO A 38 7.81 6.34 8.22
C PRO A 38 7.26 7.76 8.38
N ASP A 39 5.94 7.90 8.27
CA ASP A 39 5.30 9.19 8.53
C ASP A 39 5.47 9.52 10.03
N LEU A 40 5.79 10.76 10.36
CA LEU A 40 5.98 11.22 11.74
C LEU A 40 4.74 11.97 12.18
N CYS A 41 4.21 11.63 13.35
CA CYS A 41 3.23 12.45 14.04
C CYS A 41 3.84 12.96 15.34
N TRP A 42 4.01 14.28 15.43
CA TRP A 42 4.46 14.97 16.62
C TRP A 42 3.33 15.77 17.23
N LEU A 43 3.26 15.82 18.56
CA LEU A 43 2.21 16.47 19.34
C LEU A 43 2.82 17.25 20.49
N GLN A 44 2.44 18.52 20.62
CA GLN A 44 2.63 19.29 21.83
C GLN A 44 1.43 19.07 22.75
N LYS A 45 1.66 18.48 23.92
CA LYS A 45 0.61 18.28 24.92
C LYS A 45 0.93 19.08 26.16
N ALA A 46 -0.11 19.70 26.71
CA ALA A 46 -0.02 20.38 27.99
C ALA A 46 -1.09 19.83 28.95
N PRO A 47 -0.78 19.76 30.25
CA PRO A 47 -1.78 19.43 31.24
C PRO A 47 -2.80 20.55 31.35
N LYS A 48 -4.07 20.18 31.47
CA LYS A 48 -5.17 21.10 31.69
C LYS A 48 -4.99 21.71 33.08
N ALA A 49 -5.09 23.04 33.18
CA ALA A 49 -4.82 23.86 34.36
C ALA A 49 -5.73 23.59 35.61
N ARG A 50 -6.43 22.46 35.67
CA ARG A 50 -7.39 22.09 36.72
C ARG A 50 -6.77 21.28 37.87
N SER A 51 -5.45 21.30 38.04
CA SER A 51 -4.85 20.67 39.24
C SER A 51 -5.01 21.60 40.44
N LEU A 52 -5.76 21.14 41.45
CA LEU A 52 -5.92 21.82 42.75
C LEU A 52 -4.59 22.00 43.50
N LEU A 53 -3.52 21.33 43.05
CA LEU A 53 -2.18 21.36 43.64
C LEU A 53 -1.22 22.40 43.01
N GLY A 54 -1.73 23.32 42.18
CA GLY A 54 -1.02 24.58 41.88
C GLY A 54 0.30 24.47 41.10
N GLY A 55 0.50 23.40 40.33
CA GLY A 55 1.65 23.28 39.40
C GLY A 55 1.24 23.57 37.96
N THR A 56 1.85 24.60 37.34
CA THR A 56 1.85 24.76 35.88
C THR A 56 2.86 23.79 35.29
N ALA A 57 2.47 22.53 35.10
CA ALA A 57 3.32 21.61 34.37
C ALA A 57 3.44 22.08 32.90
N GLU A 58 4.68 22.17 32.43
CA GLU A 58 5.02 22.73 31.12
C GLU A 58 4.55 21.81 29.99
N ALA A 59 4.36 22.39 28.80
CA ALA A 59 4.03 21.61 27.62
C ALA A 59 5.20 20.70 27.24
N GLN A 60 4.91 19.45 26.89
CA GLN A 60 5.90 18.46 26.50
C GLN A 60 5.64 17.95 25.09
N GLY A 61 6.72 17.62 24.38
CA GLY A 61 6.70 17.03 23.05
C GLY A 61 6.52 15.51 23.11
N TYR A 62 5.63 15.00 22.28
CA TYR A 62 5.37 13.58 22.10
C TYR A 62 5.40 13.25 20.62
N TYR A 63 5.85 12.05 20.27
CA TYR A 63 5.79 11.62 18.89
C TYR A 63 5.58 10.12 18.75
N HIS A 64 5.06 9.74 17.58
CA HIS A 64 4.94 8.36 17.14
C HIS A 64 5.03 8.29 15.63
N PHE A 65 5.37 7.10 15.12
CA PHE A 65 5.48 6.86 13.70
C PHE A 65 4.21 6.22 13.16
N VAL A 66 3.89 6.53 11.91
CA VAL A 66 2.64 6.12 11.27
C VAL A 66 2.94 5.52 9.91
N LEU A 67 2.26 4.41 9.59
CA LEU A 67 2.27 3.82 8.26
C LEU A 67 0.83 3.62 7.79
N GLY A 68 0.56 3.97 6.53
CA GLY A 68 -0.70 3.65 5.87
C GLY A 68 -1.89 4.48 6.31
N ARG A 69 -1.66 5.74 6.73
CA ARG A 69 -2.75 6.70 6.91
C ARG A 69 -3.07 7.41 5.61
N ASP A 70 -4.30 7.90 5.55
CA ASP A 70 -4.77 8.77 4.48
C ASP A 70 -4.18 10.16 4.69
N VAL A 71 -3.39 10.58 3.71
CA VAL A 71 -2.70 11.87 3.61
C VAL A 71 -3.07 12.54 2.28
N SER A 72 -4.22 12.21 1.70
CA SER A 72 -4.66 12.75 0.41
C SER A 72 -5.10 14.22 0.47
N SER A 73 -5.28 14.77 1.68
CA SER A 73 -5.68 16.16 1.90
C SER A 73 -5.42 16.59 3.35
N THR A 74 -5.42 17.90 3.59
CA THR A 74 -5.41 18.46 4.96
C THR A 74 -6.61 17.99 5.78
N ALA A 75 -7.77 17.77 5.16
CA ALA A 75 -8.95 17.23 5.82
C ALA A 75 -8.74 15.78 6.31
N ALA A 76 -8.08 14.94 5.53
CA ALA A 76 -7.72 13.58 5.95
C ALA A 76 -6.77 13.59 7.15
N VAL A 77 -5.77 14.47 7.14
CA VAL A 77 -4.84 14.65 8.27
C VAL A 77 -5.56 15.25 9.50
N ALA A 78 -6.46 16.21 9.31
CA ALA A 78 -7.28 16.76 10.39
C ALA A 78 -8.16 15.69 11.05
N ALA A 79 -8.72 14.76 10.26
CA ALA A 79 -9.46 13.62 10.79
C ALA A 79 -8.56 12.71 11.65
N TYR A 80 -7.28 12.58 11.30
CA TYR A 80 -6.32 11.87 12.13
C TYR A 80 -6.06 12.60 13.46
N PHE A 81 -5.83 13.91 13.45
CA PHE A 81 -5.71 14.69 14.70
C PHE A 81 -6.99 14.64 15.55
N ALA A 82 -8.17 14.65 14.94
CA ALA A 82 -9.44 14.48 15.65
C ALA A 82 -9.52 13.11 16.33
N LEU A 83 -9.06 12.04 15.66
CA LEU A 83 -8.93 10.72 16.27
C LEU A 83 -7.97 10.75 17.46
N LEU A 84 -6.80 11.37 17.34
CA LEU A 84 -5.84 11.50 18.45
C LEU A 84 -6.45 12.24 19.64
N ASN A 85 -7.14 13.35 19.39
CA ASN A 85 -7.86 14.10 20.43
C ASN A 85 -8.90 13.23 21.16
N SER A 86 -9.67 12.41 20.43
CA SER A 86 -10.63 11.47 21.05
C SER A 86 -9.98 10.34 21.85
N LYS A 87 -8.69 10.08 21.63
CA LYS A 87 -7.92 9.06 22.34
C LYS A 87 -7.16 9.61 23.55
N VAL A 88 -7.13 10.92 23.76
CA VAL A 88 -6.58 11.51 24.98
C VAL A 88 -7.37 10.95 26.17
N GLU A 89 -6.69 10.30 27.09
CA GLU A 89 -7.37 9.63 28.19
C GLU A 89 -8.06 10.65 29.11
N PRO A 90 -9.39 10.59 29.27
CA PRO A 90 -10.06 11.45 30.23
C PRO A 90 -9.70 10.98 31.63
N CYS A 91 -9.17 11.88 32.46
CA CYS A 91 -9.03 11.60 33.88
C CYS A 91 -10.43 11.51 34.50
N GLY A 92 -10.80 10.33 35.02
CA GLY A 92 -12.03 10.18 35.80
C GLY A 92 -12.01 11.09 37.05
N VAL A 93 -13.16 11.39 37.66
CA VAL A 93 -13.27 12.38 38.76
C VAL A 93 -12.31 12.10 39.92
N LEU A 94 -12.14 10.84 40.32
CA LEU A 94 -11.18 10.44 41.35
C LEU A 94 -9.72 10.44 40.85
N GLN A 95 -9.50 10.06 39.58
CA GLN A 95 -8.16 10.00 38.99
C GLN A 95 -7.61 11.39 38.66
N GLY A 96 -8.47 12.35 38.30
CA GLY A 96 -8.13 13.76 38.09
C GLY A 96 -7.70 14.49 39.35
N LEU A 97 -7.89 13.88 40.53
CA LEU A 97 -7.30 14.35 41.79
C LEU A 97 -5.80 14.05 41.87
N TRP A 98 -5.31 13.03 41.15
CA TRP A 98 -3.93 12.52 41.25
C TRP A 98 -3.18 12.47 39.90
N SER A 99 -3.85 12.71 38.77
CA SER A 99 -3.26 12.67 37.43
C SER A 99 -3.76 13.84 36.58
N PRO A 100 -2.87 14.54 35.87
CA PRO A 100 -3.27 15.64 35.00
C PRO A 100 -3.97 15.13 33.74
N GLU A 101 -5.11 15.74 33.39
CA GLU A 101 -5.76 15.57 32.09
C GLU A 101 -4.95 16.35 31.04
N TYR A 102 -4.55 15.72 29.94
CA TYR A 102 -3.79 16.41 28.88
C TYR A 102 -4.70 17.01 27.82
N THR A 103 -4.18 18.01 27.12
CA THR A 103 -4.79 18.60 25.92
C THR A 103 -3.72 18.76 24.84
N ILE A 104 -4.05 18.39 23.60
CA ILE A 104 -3.18 18.61 22.44
C ILE A 104 -3.31 20.09 22.06
N GLN A 105 -2.21 20.83 22.12
CA GLN A 105 -2.17 22.26 21.79
C GLN A 105 -1.73 22.51 20.35
N ARG A 106 -0.79 21.69 19.86
CA ARG A 106 -0.20 21.77 18.52
C ARG A 106 0.16 20.36 18.06
N GLY A 107 0.27 20.17 16.75
CA GLY A 107 0.77 18.92 16.21
C GLY A 107 1.31 19.09 14.80
N PHE A 108 2.24 18.23 14.42
CA PHE A 108 2.74 18.10 13.06
C PHE A 108 2.51 16.67 12.58
N TYR A 109 2.03 16.54 11.36
CA TYR A 109 2.03 15.29 10.63
C TYR A 109 2.91 15.46 9.40
N CYS A 110 3.96 14.65 9.32
CA CYS A 110 4.95 14.74 8.26
C CYS A 110 4.94 13.46 7.44
N CYS A 111 4.81 13.60 6.12
CA CYS A 111 4.80 12.51 5.16
C CYS A 111 5.82 12.79 4.06
N TYR A 112 6.82 11.91 3.92
CA TYR A 112 7.83 12.10 2.89
C TYR A 112 7.27 11.74 1.52
N ASP A 113 7.38 12.64 0.56
CA ASP A 113 7.13 12.42 -0.84
C ASP A 113 8.44 12.13 -1.57
N ALA A 114 8.65 10.84 -1.88
CA ALA A 114 9.85 10.40 -2.60
C ALA A 114 9.84 10.79 -4.08
N LEU A 115 8.72 11.24 -4.64
CA LEU A 115 8.63 11.65 -6.04
C LEU A 115 9.14 13.08 -6.26
N SER A 116 8.89 13.98 -5.30
CA SER A 116 9.40 15.35 -5.32
C SER A 116 10.62 15.57 -4.41
N CYS A 117 11.00 14.55 -3.64
CA CYS A 117 12.01 14.63 -2.57
C CYS A 117 11.69 15.73 -1.55
N MET A 118 10.40 15.91 -1.24
CA MET A 118 9.92 16.89 -0.27
C MET A 118 9.20 16.20 0.87
N ASP A 119 9.26 16.81 2.05
CA ASP A 119 8.51 16.39 3.22
C ASP A 119 7.23 17.21 3.36
N LEU A 120 6.08 16.59 3.06
CA LEU A 120 4.77 17.21 3.24
C LEU A 120 4.47 17.33 4.74
N ARG A 121 4.38 18.56 5.24
CA ARG A 121 4.13 18.89 6.65
C ARG A 121 2.77 19.52 6.82
N CYS A 122 1.96 18.87 7.64
CA CYS A 122 0.63 19.35 8.03
C CYS A 122 0.64 19.75 9.50
N GLU A 123 0.43 21.04 9.78
CA GLU A 123 0.39 21.59 11.13
C GLU A 123 -1.05 21.74 11.62
N LEU A 124 -1.33 21.20 12.81
CA LEU A 124 -2.57 21.42 13.54
C LEU A 124 -2.55 22.82 14.20
N CYS A 125 -3.42 23.71 13.74
CA CYS A 125 -3.63 25.03 14.33
C CYS A 125 -4.91 25.03 15.17
N VAL A 126 -4.81 25.40 16.45
CA VAL A 126 -5.94 25.47 17.38
C VAL A 126 -6.18 26.92 17.81
N PRO A 127 -7.37 27.52 17.59
CA PRO A 127 -8.45 27.10 16.69
C PRO A 127 -8.14 27.49 15.24
N GLY A 128 -8.15 26.55 14.29
CA GLY A 128 -7.75 26.90 12.92
C GLY A 128 -7.70 25.78 11.89
N GLY A 129 -7.86 24.52 12.29
CA GLY A 129 -7.82 23.39 11.36
C GLY A 129 -6.38 22.95 11.09
N VAL A 130 -6.07 22.57 9.85
CA VAL A 130 -4.74 22.08 9.46
C VAL A 130 -4.18 22.90 8.31
N LEU A 131 -3.01 23.48 8.52
CA LEU A 131 -2.20 24.13 7.48
C LEU A 131 -1.23 23.13 6.89
N ALA A 132 -0.83 23.31 5.64
CA ALA A 132 0.15 22.42 5.00
C ALA A 132 1.19 23.18 4.19
N GLY A 133 2.44 22.70 4.29
CA GLY A 133 3.57 23.11 3.47
C GLY A 133 4.45 21.90 3.14
N CYS A 134 5.48 22.11 2.34
CA CYS A 134 6.46 21.09 1.99
C CYS A 134 7.86 21.61 2.34
N VAL A 135 8.69 20.77 2.94
CA VAL A 135 10.09 21.10 3.25
C VAL A 135 11.00 20.31 2.31
N ASP A 136 11.90 20.97 1.61
CA ASP A 136 12.88 20.32 0.74
C ASP A 136 14.14 19.87 1.50
N ALA A 137 15.05 19.18 0.82
CA ALA A 137 16.32 18.71 1.40
C ALA A 137 17.25 19.84 1.88
N ALA A 138 17.05 21.08 1.42
CA ALA A 138 17.79 22.24 1.90
C ALA A 138 17.13 22.90 3.13
N GLY A 139 15.97 22.38 3.58
CA GLY A 139 15.19 22.93 4.67
C GLY A 139 14.32 24.12 4.28
N ALA A 140 14.15 24.41 2.97
CA ALA A 140 13.29 25.50 2.53
C ALA A 140 11.82 25.07 2.53
N LEU A 141 10.95 25.98 3.00
CA LEU A 141 9.51 25.78 3.07
C LEU A 141 8.83 26.26 1.78
N HIS A 142 7.98 25.39 1.22
CA HIS A 142 7.19 25.61 0.02
C HIS A 142 5.70 25.42 0.31
N ASP A 143 4.83 26.02 -0.50
CA ASP A 143 3.40 25.80 -0.39
C ASP A 143 3.01 24.38 -0.83
N ALA A 144 2.14 23.74 -0.05
CA ALA A 144 1.63 22.42 -0.40
C ALA A 144 0.60 22.52 -1.55
N THR A 145 0.85 21.79 -2.64
CA THR A 145 -0.06 21.71 -3.79
C THR A 145 -0.86 20.40 -3.75
N PRO A 146 -2.00 20.30 -4.46
CA PRO A 146 -2.73 19.03 -4.59
C PRO A 146 -1.88 17.89 -5.16
N LEU A 147 -0.86 18.21 -5.97
CA LEU A 147 0.08 17.23 -6.49
C LEU A 147 0.94 16.62 -5.37
N HIS A 148 1.46 17.44 -4.45
CA HIS A 148 2.23 16.96 -3.29
C HIS A 148 1.42 15.98 -2.43
N PHE A 149 0.14 16.29 -2.18
CA PHE A 149 -0.76 15.37 -1.45
C PHE A 149 -0.98 14.05 -2.20
N MET A 150 -1.17 14.11 -3.52
CA MET A 150 -1.35 12.93 -4.36
C MET A 150 -0.09 12.04 -4.36
N GLN A 151 1.08 12.65 -4.52
CA GLN A 151 2.36 11.97 -4.50
C GLN A 151 2.65 11.36 -3.12
N ALA A 152 2.50 12.15 -2.06
CA ALA A 152 2.64 11.70 -0.67
C ALA A 152 1.70 10.53 -0.33
N GLN A 153 0.45 10.55 -0.82
CA GLN A 153 -0.49 9.45 -0.62
C GLN A 153 -0.01 8.13 -1.26
N VAL A 154 0.56 8.21 -2.46
CA VAL A 154 1.13 7.03 -3.14
C VAL A 154 2.39 6.56 -2.43
N CYS A 155 3.29 7.48 -2.04
CA CYS A 155 4.50 7.14 -1.29
C CYS A 155 4.19 6.51 0.08
N SER A 156 3.22 7.05 0.83
CA SER A 156 2.77 6.48 2.11
C SER A 156 2.19 5.07 1.91
N PHE A 157 1.40 4.84 0.86
CA PHE A 157 0.91 3.50 0.51
C PHE A 157 2.05 2.52 0.20
N VAL A 158 3.04 2.96 -0.59
CA VAL A 158 4.19 2.15 -0.97
C VAL A 158 5.00 1.76 0.27
N ARG A 159 5.34 2.73 1.13
CA ARG A 159 6.00 2.48 2.43
C ARG A 159 5.18 1.51 3.27
N ALA A 160 3.91 1.79 3.48
CA ALA A 160 3.02 0.95 4.28
C ALA A 160 2.90 -0.48 3.76
N THR A 161 3.09 -0.70 2.46
CA THR A 161 2.97 -2.03 1.85
C THR A 161 4.29 -2.81 1.88
N LEU A 162 5.39 -2.14 1.53
CA LEU A 162 6.69 -2.75 1.28
C LEU A 162 7.63 -2.73 2.49
N TYR A 163 7.44 -1.79 3.42
CA TYR A 163 8.25 -1.77 4.64
C TYR A 163 8.18 -3.10 5.37
N ASP A 164 9.35 -3.49 5.87
CA ASP A 164 9.58 -4.79 6.48
C ASP A 164 8.69 -4.98 7.73
N PRO A 165 8.10 -6.18 7.91
CA PRO A 165 7.35 -6.50 9.12
C PRO A 165 8.14 -6.31 10.43
N GLU A 166 9.46 -6.52 10.43
CA GLU A 166 10.33 -6.25 11.58
C GLU A 166 10.47 -4.76 11.87
N LEU A 167 10.44 -3.89 10.86
CA LEU A 167 10.36 -2.44 11.09
C LEU A 167 9.04 -2.06 11.77
N ARG A 168 7.95 -2.80 11.49
CA ARG A 168 6.66 -2.64 12.21
C ARG A 168 6.71 -3.19 13.63
N ALA A 169 7.53 -4.22 13.90
CA ALA A 169 7.58 -4.92 15.18
C ALA A 169 8.61 -4.35 16.17
N ASN A 170 9.77 -3.90 15.66
CA ASN A 170 10.90 -3.40 16.44
C ASN A 170 10.87 -1.89 16.66
N GLY A 171 10.02 -1.17 15.92
CA GLY A 171 9.98 0.29 15.91
C GLY A 171 9.33 0.97 17.11
N GLY A 172 8.97 0.25 18.18
CA GLY A 172 8.49 0.74 19.49
C GLY A 172 7.20 1.58 19.51
N SER A 173 7.12 2.59 18.65
CA SER A 173 6.07 3.59 18.46
C SER A 173 5.53 3.66 17.02
N VAL A 174 5.82 2.65 16.17
CA VAL A 174 5.26 2.59 14.82
C VAL A 174 3.84 2.01 14.87
N ILE A 175 2.87 2.78 14.38
CA ILE A 175 1.49 2.35 14.21
C ILE A 175 1.23 2.09 12.73
N ALA A 176 0.97 0.84 12.39
CA ALA A 176 0.59 0.45 11.04
C ALA A 176 -0.93 0.38 10.92
N TYR A 177 -1.47 1.14 9.98
CA TYR A 177 -2.87 1.08 9.55
C TYR A 177 -2.99 0.30 8.25
N ASP A 178 -4.21 -0.12 7.94
CA ASP A 178 -4.51 -0.58 6.60
C ASP A 178 -4.51 0.64 5.65
N PRO A 179 -3.57 0.75 4.68
CA PRO A 179 -3.48 1.89 3.78
C PRO A 179 -4.71 2.04 2.86
N CYS A 180 -5.54 1.00 2.75
CA CYS A 180 -6.78 1.01 1.96
C CYS A 180 -7.93 0.43 2.78
N ALA A 181 -8.34 1.14 3.83
CA ALA A 181 -9.38 0.70 4.76
C ALA A 181 -10.79 0.55 4.12
N SER A 182 -11.03 1.12 2.93
CA SER A 182 -12.30 1.00 2.22
C SER A 182 -12.13 0.86 0.70
N PRO A 183 -13.12 0.28 -0.01
CA PRO A 183 -13.13 0.25 -1.48
C PRO A 183 -13.15 1.64 -2.12
N ALA A 184 -13.63 2.67 -1.42
CA ALA A 184 -13.57 4.06 -1.89
C ALA A 184 -12.15 4.61 -1.82
N ALA A 185 -11.46 4.39 -0.70
CA ALA A 185 -10.05 4.78 -0.52
C ALA A 185 -9.14 4.08 -1.53
N GLU A 186 -9.36 2.77 -1.76
CA GLU A 186 -8.62 2.03 -2.78
C GLU A 186 -8.83 2.62 -4.18
N ARG A 187 -10.07 2.92 -4.58
CA ARG A 187 -10.35 3.55 -5.89
C ARG A 187 -9.67 4.92 -6.03
N ALA A 188 -9.68 5.73 -4.98
CA ALA A 188 -9.01 7.03 -4.96
C ALA A 188 -7.49 6.88 -5.14
N LEU A 189 -6.86 5.96 -4.39
CA LEU A 189 -5.45 5.63 -4.52
C LEU A 189 -5.10 5.15 -5.94
N LEU A 190 -5.86 4.21 -6.49
CA LEU A 190 -5.63 3.70 -7.85
C LEU A 190 -5.77 4.82 -8.90
N GLY A 191 -6.68 5.76 -8.70
CA GLY A 191 -6.80 6.97 -9.53
C GLY A 191 -5.55 7.85 -9.46
N CYS A 192 -5.00 8.08 -8.26
CA CYS A 192 -3.75 8.82 -8.07
C CYS A 192 -2.58 8.14 -8.80
N VAL A 193 -2.48 6.81 -8.68
CA VAL A 193 -1.44 6.04 -9.39
C VAL A 193 -1.55 6.22 -10.90
N VAL A 194 -2.75 6.05 -11.48
CA VAL A 194 -2.95 6.24 -12.92
C VAL A 194 -2.57 7.66 -13.35
N ALA A 195 -2.93 8.67 -12.57
CA ALA A 195 -2.57 10.06 -12.86
C ALA A 195 -1.06 10.27 -12.89
N LEU A 196 -0.32 9.73 -11.90
CA LEU A 196 1.14 9.85 -11.82
C LEU A 196 1.89 9.10 -12.93
N TYR A 197 1.36 7.95 -13.38
CA TYR A 197 1.88 7.28 -14.58
C TYR A 197 1.57 8.08 -15.85
N SER A 198 0.40 8.68 -15.94
CA SER A 198 -0.02 9.45 -17.12
C SER A 198 0.76 10.76 -17.24
N SER A 199 1.16 11.38 -16.12
CA SER A 199 2.01 12.57 -16.11
C SER A 199 3.50 12.27 -16.32
N GLY A 200 3.91 11.01 -16.29
CA GLY A 200 5.32 10.58 -16.36
C GLY A 200 6.10 10.75 -15.06
N SER A 201 5.45 11.10 -13.95
CA SER A 201 6.08 11.17 -12.63
C SER A 201 6.50 9.77 -12.13
N LEU A 202 5.73 8.75 -12.48
CA LEU A 202 6.10 7.33 -12.33
C LEU A 202 6.39 6.70 -13.70
N PRO A 203 7.32 5.72 -13.78
CA PRO A 203 8.05 5.10 -12.67
C PRO A 203 9.36 5.81 -12.28
N GLY A 204 9.84 6.75 -13.09
CA GLY A 204 11.24 7.24 -13.06
C GLY A 204 11.73 7.70 -11.69
N ALA A 205 10.92 8.46 -10.96
CA ALA A 205 11.32 9.00 -9.65
C ALA A 205 11.46 7.95 -8.53
N LEU A 206 10.95 6.72 -8.73
CA LEU A 206 11.15 5.60 -7.80
C LEU A 206 11.98 4.47 -8.41
N GLN A 207 12.52 4.66 -9.62
CA GLN A 207 13.18 3.59 -10.37
C GLN A 207 14.54 3.19 -9.78
N ASP A 208 15.23 4.14 -9.12
CA ASP A 208 16.50 3.89 -8.43
C ASP A 208 16.33 3.19 -7.07
N ILE A 209 15.08 3.03 -6.62
CA ILE A 209 14.73 2.35 -5.39
C ILE A 209 14.50 0.87 -5.72
N TYR A 210 15.43 0.00 -5.38
CA TYR A 210 15.31 -1.43 -5.65
C TYR A 210 14.47 -2.15 -4.58
N ALA A 211 13.46 -2.91 -5.00
CA ALA A 211 12.75 -3.87 -4.14
C ALA A 211 13.09 -5.32 -4.55
N GLN A 212 13.35 -6.19 -3.57
CA GLN A 212 13.60 -7.63 -3.77
C GLN A 212 12.34 -8.39 -4.23
N GLN A 213 12.58 -9.45 -5.01
CA GLN A 213 11.70 -10.02 -6.03
C GLN A 213 10.60 -10.95 -5.51
N GLY A 214 9.49 -11.07 -6.25
CA GLY A 214 8.50 -12.13 -6.00
C GLY A 214 7.26 -12.14 -6.90
N CYS A 215 7.40 -12.06 -8.23
CA CYS A 215 6.24 -12.07 -9.16
C CYS A 215 6.44 -12.76 -10.52
N GLY A 216 7.59 -13.37 -10.82
CA GLY A 216 7.87 -13.92 -12.17
C GLY A 216 8.07 -12.85 -13.26
N VAL A 217 8.30 -11.60 -12.86
CA VAL A 217 8.65 -10.46 -13.73
C VAL A 217 10.11 -10.08 -13.43
N LEU A 218 10.90 -9.78 -14.47
CA LEU A 218 12.30 -9.40 -14.28
C LEU A 218 12.43 -8.07 -13.51
N PRO A 219 13.49 -7.89 -12.69
CA PRO A 219 13.72 -6.67 -11.91
C PRO A 219 13.69 -5.39 -12.71
N GLU A 220 14.22 -5.42 -13.94
CA GLU A 220 14.24 -4.28 -14.87
C GLU A 220 12.85 -3.86 -15.38
N HIS A 221 11.78 -4.58 -15.02
CA HIS A 221 10.42 -4.34 -15.49
C HIS A 221 9.41 -4.09 -14.38
N MET A 222 9.85 -4.13 -13.11
CA MET A 222 9.01 -3.86 -11.94
C MET A 222 9.54 -2.64 -11.19
N ASP A 223 8.77 -1.56 -11.23
CA ASP A 223 8.98 -0.46 -10.31
C ASP A 223 8.31 -0.74 -8.95
N VAL A 224 8.69 0.07 -7.97
CA VAL A 224 8.31 -0.08 -6.57
C VAL A 224 6.80 0.14 -6.36
N ALA A 225 6.19 1.07 -7.11
CA ALA A 225 4.76 1.35 -6.99
C ALA A 225 3.93 0.16 -7.48
N LEU A 226 4.31 -0.45 -8.61
CA LEU A 226 3.70 -1.68 -9.11
C LEU A 226 3.90 -2.87 -8.18
N ALA A 227 5.09 -3.01 -7.59
CA ALA A 227 5.36 -4.07 -6.60
C ALA A 227 4.46 -3.93 -5.36
N ALA A 228 4.27 -2.71 -4.86
CA ALA A 228 3.35 -2.43 -3.76
C ALA A 228 1.90 -2.78 -4.13
N LEU A 229 1.42 -2.36 -5.32
CA LEU A 229 0.06 -2.66 -5.78
C LEU A 229 -0.17 -4.15 -5.96
N TRP A 230 0.79 -4.87 -6.53
CA TRP A 230 0.72 -6.32 -6.65
C TRP A 230 0.58 -6.99 -5.28
N GLN A 231 1.43 -6.59 -4.32
CA GLN A 231 1.39 -7.11 -2.97
C GLN A 231 0.05 -6.79 -2.27
N HIS A 232 -0.48 -5.59 -2.48
CA HIS A 232 -1.78 -5.17 -1.98
C HIS A 232 -2.93 -6.05 -2.49
N PHE A 233 -3.00 -6.27 -3.81
CA PHE A 233 -4.02 -7.13 -4.41
C PHE A 233 -3.85 -8.60 -4.00
N ARG A 234 -2.60 -9.08 -3.92
CA ARG A 234 -2.26 -10.44 -3.49
C ARG A 234 -2.70 -10.72 -2.07
N ARG A 235 -2.37 -9.84 -1.12
CA ARG A 235 -2.77 -10.00 0.30
C ARG A 235 -4.28 -10.09 0.46
N ARG A 236 -5.05 -9.38 -0.39
CA ARG A 236 -6.52 -9.37 -0.37
C ARG A 236 -7.18 -10.41 -1.29
N GLN A 237 -6.40 -11.14 -2.09
CA GLN A 237 -6.91 -12.05 -3.12
C GLN A 237 -7.88 -11.39 -4.12
N ARG A 238 -7.72 -10.09 -4.38
CA ARG A 238 -8.61 -9.30 -5.26
C ARG A 238 -8.12 -9.28 -6.70
N TRP A 239 -7.96 -10.46 -7.28
CA TRP A 239 -7.35 -10.65 -8.59
C TRP A 239 -8.17 -10.08 -9.74
N GLU A 240 -9.49 -10.01 -9.61
CA GLU A 240 -10.36 -9.35 -10.59
C GLU A 240 -10.13 -7.84 -10.65
N ALA A 241 -10.07 -7.18 -9.49
CA ALA A 241 -9.74 -5.76 -9.41
C ALA A 241 -8.33 -5.49 -9.96
N ALA A 242 -7.37 -6.35 -9.62
CA ALA A 242 -6.00 -6.27 -10.14
C ALA A 242 -5.97 -6.36 -11.68
N ALA A 243 -6.68 -7.34 -12.26
CA ALA A 243 -6.72 -7.51 -13.71
C ALA A 243 -7.38 -6.30 -14.40
N SER A 244 -8.50 -5.80 -13.87
CA SER A 244 -9.15 -4.60 -14.41
C SER A 244 -8.23 -3.39 -14.36
N PHE A 245 -7.56 -3.16 -13.22
CA PHE A 245 -6.66 -2.04 -13.01
C PHE A 245 -5.44 -2.10 -13.93
N PHE A 246 -4.70 -3.21 -13.96
CA PHE A 246 -3.48 -3.30 -14.77
C PHE A 246 -3.79 -3.26 -16.28
N ARG A 247 -4.96 -3.75 -16.71
CA ARG A 247 -5.42 -3.58 -18.10
C ARG A 247 -5.61 -2.11 -18.45
N GLN A 248 -6.24 -1.35 -17.56
CA GLN A 248 -6.41 0.10 -17.75
C GLN A 248 -5.06 0.82 -17.74
N LEU A 249 -4.19 0.50 -16.79
CA LEU A 249 -2.86 1.10 -16.66
C LEU A 249 -1.98 0.82 -17.88
N ALA A 250 -2.09 -0.36 -18.49
CA ALA A 250 -1.34 -0.74 -19.69
C ALA A 250 -1.55 0.22 -20.88
N ALA A 251 -2.66 0.97 -20.92
CA ALA A 251 -2.90 1.97 -21.95
C ALA A 251 -1.89 3.14 -21.88
N VAL A 252 -1.48 3.52 -20.67
CA VAL A 252 -0.53 4.63 -20.43
C VAL A 252 0.88 4.11 -20.12
N TYR A 253 1.00 2.95 -19.48
CA TYR A 253 2.27 2.33 -19.09
C TYR A 253 2.33 0.87 -19.56
N PRO A 254 2.83 0.59 -20.77
CA PRO A 254 2.77 -0.74 -21.40
C PRO A 254 3.40 -1.88 -20.59
N ALA A 255 4.37 -1.61 -19.72
CA ALA A 255 4.96 -2.61 -18.85
C ALA A 255 3.94 -3.22 -17.85
N ALA A 256 2.87 -2.50 -17.51
CA ALA A 256 1.79 -3.02 -16.66
C ALA A 256 1.06 -4.25 -17.26
N THR A 257 1.20 -4.49 -18.57
CA THR A 257 0.59 -5.64 -19.23
C THR A 257 1.09 -6.99 -18.67
N LEU A 258 2.32 -7.02 -18.14
CA LEU A 258 2.87 -8.19 -17.45
C LEU A 258 2.06 -8.56 -16.21
N LEU A 259 1.74 -7.55 -15.39
CA LEU A 259 0.98 -7.72 -14.16
C LEU A 259 -0.49 -8.00 -14.43
N TRP A 260 -1.03 -7.47 -15.53
CA TRP A 260 -2.35 -7.86 -15.99
C TRP A 260 -2.40 -9.36 -16.32
N GLY A 261 -1.44 -9.88 -17.08
CA GLY A 261 -1.34 -11.31 -17.38
C GLY A 261 -1.21 -12.16 -16.12
N ALA A 262 -0.33 -11.76 -15.20
CA ALA A 262 -0.17 -12.42 -13.91
C ALA A 262 -1.46 -12.43 -13.09
N ALA A 263 -2.19 -11.31 -13.02
CA ALA A 263 -3.46 -11.22 -12.31
C ALA A 263 -4.52 -12.16 -12.91
N GLN A 264 -4.60 -12.27 -14.24
CA GLN A 264 -5.51 -13.19 -14.93
C GLN A 264 -5.22 -14.66 -14.62
N ARG A 265 -3.95 -15.04 -14.47
CA ARG A 265 -3.57 -16.39 -14.00
C ARG A 265 -4.09 -16.64 -12.59
N CYS A 266 -3.88 -15.69 -11.68
CA CYS A 266 -4.34 -15.80 -10.29
C CYS A 266 -5.87 -15.86 -10.14
N ARG A 267 -6.65 -15.32 -11.09
CA ARG A 267 -8.12 -15.41 -11.12
C ARG A 267 -8.66 -16.82 -11.39
N GLY A 268 -7.84 -17.78 -11.77
CA GLY A 268 -8.31 -19.12 -12.14
C GLY A 268 -8.96 -19.21 -13.53
N LEU A 269 -8.93 -18.12 -14.33
CA LEU A 269 -9.24 -18.19 -15.76
C LEU A 269 -8.13 -18.91 -16.55
N GLY A 270 -6.99 -19.20 -15.90
CA GLY A 270 -5.94 -20.08 -16.39
C GLY A 270 -6.13 -21.55 -16.04
N GLY A 271 -7.19 -22.19 -16.55
CA GLY A 271 -6.98 -23.56 -17.00
C GLY A 271 -5.86 -23.52 -18.04
N CYS A 272 -4.80 -24.31 -17.88
CA CYS A 272 -3.59 -24.38 -18.74
C CYS A 272 -3.85 -24.48 -20.27
N CYS A 273 -5.10 -24.51 -20.71
CA CYS A 273 -5.55 -24.76 -22.07
C CYS A 273 -6.21 -23.56 -22.76
N GLY A 274 -6.70 -22.54 -22.03
CA GLY A 274 -7.63 -21.53 -22.60
C GLY A 274 -7.20 -20.06 -22.55
N SER A 275 -6.59 -19.58 -21.46
CA SER A 275 -6.34 -18.14 -21.28
C SER A 275 -5.05 -17.62 -21.89
N THR A 276 -4.04 -18.47 -22.08
CA THR A 276 -2.74 -18.06 -22.63
C THR A 276 -2.85 -17.62 -24.09
N GLY A 277 -3.82 -18.16 -24.84
CA GLY A 277 -4.10 -17.72 -26.21
C GLY A 277 -4.75 -16.33 -26.28
N HIS A 278 -5.68 -16.02 -25.37
CA HIS A 278 -6.33 -14.72 -25.31
C HIS A 278 -5.39 -13.62 -24.80
N LEU A 279 -4.56 -13.91 -23.79
CA LEU A 279 -3.54 -12.98 -23.30
C LEU A 279 -2.50 -12.66 -24.37
N LEU A 280 -2.01 -13.67 -25.09
CA LEU A 280 -1.08 -13.47 -26.18
C LEU A 280 -1.73 -12.68 -27.33
N ALA A 281 -2.99 -12.96 -27.68
CA ALA A 281 -3.71 -12.23 -28.72
C ALA A 281 -3.98 -10.77 -28.31
N GLU A 282 -4.36 -10.49 -27.07
CA GLU A 282 -4.61 -9.13 -26.56
C GLU A 282 -3.30 -8.35 -26.39
N LEU A 283 -2.22 -8.99 -25.93
CA LEU A 283 -0.85 -8.44 -25.95
C LEU A 283 -0.38 -8.12 -27.39
N LEU A 284 -0.65 -9.02 -28.35
CA LEU A 284 -0.32 -8.81 -29.76
C LEU A 284 -1.21 -7.74 -30.43
N LEU A 285 -2.45 -7.55 -29.98
CA LEU A 285 -3.34 -6.46 -30.42
C LEU A 285 -2.90 -5.11 -29.85
N LEU A 286 -2.56 -5.06 -28.57
CA LEU A 286 -1.98 -3.87 -27.94
C LEU A 286 -0.64 -3.51 -28.59
N ALA A 287 0.15 -4.52 -28.96
CA ALA A 287 1.39 -4.36 -29.71
C ALA A 287 1.17 -3.96 -31.18
N GLY A 288 0.15 -4.53 -31.83
CA GLY A 288 -0.19 -4.29 -33.23
C GLY A 288 -0.69 -2.87 -33.50
N HIS A 289 -1.34 -2.24 -32.52
CA HIS A 289 -1.76 -0.83 -32.62
C HIS A 289 -0.61 0.18 -32.56
N ARG A 290 0.59 -0.19 -32.08
CA ARG A 290 1.75 0.73 -31.95
C ARG A 290 2.88 0.50 -32.95
N GLY A 291 2.72 -0.43 -33.90
CA GLY A 291 3.77 -0.77 -34.86
C GLY A 291 4.93 -1.54 -34.22
N ARG A 292 5.57 -2.41 -35.01
CA ARG A 292 6.63 -3.34 -34.54
C ARG A 292 7.86 -2.66 -33.91
N GLU A 293 8.06 -1.37 -34.16
CA GLU A 293 9.25 -0.62 -33.72
C GLU A 293 9.10 0.07 -32.35
N GLN A 294 7.91 0.04 -31.73
CA GLN A 294 7.64 0.72 -30.45
C GLN A 294 7.42 -0.21 -29.26
N LEU A 295 7.57 -1.52 -29.45
CA LEU A 295 7.46 -2.46 -28.34
C LEU A 295 8.71 -2.34 -27.47
N CYS A 296 8.55 -1.83 -26.25
CA CYS A 296 9.66 -1.81 -25.33
C CYS A 296 10.10 -3.27 -25.04
N PRO A 297 11.41 -3.51 -24.81
CA PRO A 297 11.95 -4.84 -24.54
C PRO A 297 11.18 -5.60 -23.44
N ALA A 298 10.62 -4.88 -22.45
CA ALA A 298 9.79 -5.43 -21.40
C ALA A 298 8.51 -6.12 -21.92
N THR A 299 7.84 -5.52 -22.91
CA THR A 299 6.65 -6.10 -23.53
C THR A 299 7.00 -7.35 -24.33
N LEU A 300 8.14 -7.34 -25.05
CA LEU A 300 8.64 -8.50 -25.80
C LEU A 300 9.05 -9.65 -24.88
N LEU A 301 9.70 -9.33 -23.77
CA LEU A 301 10.07 -10.33 -22.77
C LEU A 301 8.84 -10.90 -22.06
N GLY A 302 7.85 -10.06 -21.73
CA GLY A 302 6.56 -10.52 -21.27
C GLY A 302 5.91 -11.53 -22.18
N LEU A 303 5.79 -11.16 -23.45
CA LEU A 303 5.30 -12.04 -24.51
C LEU A 303 6.10 -13.36 -24.55
N ALA A 304 7.43 -13.31 -24.42
CA ALA A 304 8.29 -14.49 -24.43
C ALA A 304 8.09 -15.39 -23.20
N THR A 305 8.00 -14.82 -22.00
CA THR A 305 7.72 -15.54 -20.75
C THR A 305 6.35 -16.19 -20.80
N GLU A 306 5.31 -15.47 -21.28
CA GLU A 306 3.99 -16.04 -21.49
C GLU A 306 4.00 -17.18 -22.53
N CYS A 307 4.75 -17.02 -23.64
CA CYS A 307 4.91 -18.09 -24.63
C CYS A 307 5.59 -19.33 -24.05
N LEU A 308 6.61 -19.14 -23.21
CA LEU A 308 7.35 -20.22 -22.56
C LEU A 308 6.46 -20.95 -21.54
N GLU A 309 5.75 -20.23 -20.68
CA GLU A 309 4.80 -20.83 -19.72
C GLU A 309 3.65 -21.55 -20.44
N ALA A 310 3.12 -20.98 -21.52
CA ALA A 310 2.12 -21.62 -22.37
C ALA A 310 2.66 -22.93 -23.01
N ALA A 311 3.93 -22.94 -23.42
CA ALA A 311 4.58 -24.12 -23.97
C ALA A 311 4.81 -25.19 -22.91
N VAL A 312 5.17 -24.81 -21.68
CA VAL A 312 5.34 -25.71 -20.53
C VAL A 312 4.01 -26.33 -20.11
N CYS A 313 2.94 -25.54 -19.93
CA CYS A 313 1.58 -26.06 -19.65
C CYS A 313 1.14 -27.03 -20.76
N ARG A 314 1.33 -26.69 -22.05
CA ARG A 314 0.99 -27.58 -23.17
C ARG A 314 1.78 -28.89 -23.14
N ARG A 315 3.08 -28.84 -22.82
CA ARG A 315 3.91 -30.04 -22.67
C ARG A 315 3.42 -30.91 -21.51
N GLN A 316 3.13 -30.33 -20.34
CA GLN A 316 2.62 -31.06 -19.17
C GLN A 316 1.24 -31.69 -19.42
N LEU A 317 0.33 -30.97 -20.09
CA LEU A 317 -0.97 -31.51 -20.50
C LEU A 317 -0.83 -32.64 -21.53
N SER A 318 0.05 -32.47 -22.51
CA SER A 318 0.34 -33.53 -23.49
C SER A 318 0.99 -34.76 -22.85
N TRP A 319 1.77 -34.58 -21.79
CA TRP A 319 2.39 -35.65 -21.02
C TRP A 319 1.35 -36.39 -20.18
N ARG A 320 0.48 -35.66 -19.48
CA ARG A 320 -0.65 -36.23 -18.72
C ARG A 320 -1.63 -36.98 -19.63
N ALA A 321 -2.00 -36.41 -20.78
CA ALA A 321 -2.87 -37.07 -21.76
C ALA A 321 -2.25 -38.35 -22.34
N ARG A 322 -0.92 -38.36 -22.57
CA ARG A 322 -0.19 -39.56 -23.01
C ARG A 322 -0.09 -40.64 -21.92
N HIS A 323 0.01 -40.27 -20.65
CA HIS A 323 0.04 -41.22 -19.55
C HIS A 323 -1.36 -41.76 -19.17
N CYS A 324 -2.42 -40.96 -19.29
CA CYS A 324 -3.79 -41.44 -19.12
C CYS A 324 -4.20 -42.43 -20.22
N ARG A 325 -3.66 -42.32 -21.44
CA ARG A 325 -3.89 -43.29 -22.53
C ARG A 325 -3.02 -44.56 -22.45
N ARG A 326 -2.07 -44.64 -21.52
CA ARG A 326 -1.10 -45.75 -21.41
C ARG A 326 -1.25 -46.62 -20.16
N ARG A 327 -2.33 -46.49 -19.39
CA ARG A 327 -2.67 -47.49 -18.36
C ARG A 327 -3.64 -48.52 -18.95
N PRO A 328 -3.24 -49.79 -19.12
CA PRO A 328 -4.19 -50.88 -19.24
C PRO A 328 -5.00 -50.96 -17.94
N ALA A 329 -6.29 -51.30 -18.05
CA ALA A 329 -7.12 -51.61 -16.91
C ALA A 329 -6.51 -52.77 -16.11
N ALA A 330 -5.85 -52.46 -14.99
CA ALA A 330 -5.51 -53.41 -13.95
C ALA A 330 -6.02 -52.81 -12.64
N GLY A 331 -6.97 -53.54 -12.02
CA GLY A 331 -7.85 -53.04 -10.98
C GLY A 331 -7.14 -52.64 -9.68
N LEU A 332 -7.73 -51.64 -9.02
CA LEU A 332 -8.04 -51.53 -7.58
C LEU A 332 -8.77 -50.18 -7.36
N PRO A 333 -9.55 -50.04 -6.26
CA PRO A 333 -10.77 -49.24 -6.25
C PRO A 333 -10.59 -47.79 -5.78
N GLY A 334 -11.54 -46.94 -6.17
CA GLY A 334 -11.89 -45.72 -5.43
C GLY A 334 -11.15 -44.45 -5.85
N CYS A 335 -11.58 -43.83 -6.94
CA CYS A 335 -11.51 -42.38 -7.13
C CYS A 335 -12.73 -41.95 -7.96
N CYS A 336 -13.85 -41.75 -7.27
CA CYS A 336 -15.03 -41.11 -7.83
C CYS A 336 -14.72 -39.63 -8.07
N TRP A 337 -14.55 -39.22 -9.32
CA TRP A 337 -14.90 -37.86 -9.74
C TRP A 337 -15.40 -37.90 -11.19
N LEU A 338 -16.63 -37.39 -11.34
CA LEU A 338 -17.34 -36.99 -12.57
C LEU A 338 -18.22 -38.05 -13.27
N ASN A 339 -19.53 -37.94 -13.03
CA ASN A 339 -20.56 -37.74 -14.07
C ASN A 339 -21.81 -37.16 -13.38
N ALA A 340 -22.17 -35.89 -13.63
CA ALA A 340 -22.97 -35.40 -14.75
C ALA A 340 -24.48 -35.34 -14.40
N SER A 341 -24.96 -34.11 -14.24
CA SER A 341 -26.28 -33.55 -14.64
C SER A 341 -27.57 -34.40 -14.58
N SER A 342 -28.57 -33.77 -13.96
CA SER A 342 -30.01 -33.66 -14.35
C SER A 342 -31.08 -34.47 -13.58
N HIS A 343 -32.12 -33.71 -13.19
CA HIS A 343 -33.53 -34.04 -12.96
C HIS A 343 -34.04 -34.57 -11.59
N SER A 344 -34.77 -33.65 -10.94
CA SER A 344 -36.11 -33.74 -10.32
C SER A 344 -36.57 -34.97 -9.51
N SER A 345 -37.25 -34.60 -8.41
CA SER A 345 -38.43 -35.20 -7.79
C SER A 345 -38.27 -36.03 -6.49
N SER A 346 -38.79 -35.42 -5.42
CA SER A 346 -39.70 -35.98 -4.40
C SER A 346 -39.25 -37.05 -3.40
N LEU A 347 -39.83 -36.88 -2.19
CA LEU A 347 -40.09 -37.86 -1.12
C LEU A 347 -38.87 -38.28 -0.28
N GLN A 348 -38.73 -37.75 0.94
CA GLN A 348 -39.45 -38.09 2.19
C GLN A 348 -38.62 -39.03 3.07
N GLN A 349 -38.47 -38.59 4.31
CA GLN A 349 -38.58 -39.37 5.55
C GLN A 349 -37.39 -40.22 6.06
N ARG A 350 -37.06 -39.91 7.33
CA ARG A 350 -36.68 -40.82 8.45
C ARG A 350 -35.23 -41.36 8.41
N LEU A 351 -34.52 -41.58 9.52
CA LEU A 351 -34.67 -41.46 10.98
C LEU A 351 -33.22 -41.62 11.54
N TRP A 352 -32.90 -40.87 12.59
CA TRP A 352 -32.13 -41.29 13.78
C TRP A 352 -30.85 -42.13 13.62
N ARG A 353 -29.70 -41.50 13.95
CA ARG A 353 -28.97 -41.71 15.21
C ARG A 353 -28.01 -40.56 15.47
#